data_AF-A0A7V8VBG0-F1
#
_entry.id   AF-A0A7V8VBG0-F1
#
_cell.length_a   1.000
_cell.length_b   1.000
_cell.length_c   1.000
_cell.angle_alpha   90.00
_cell.angle_beta   90.00
_cell.angle_gamma   90.00
#
_symmetry.space_group_name_H-M   'P 1'
#
loop_
_entity.id
_entity.type
_entity.pdbx_description
1 polymer ?
#
loop_
_entity_poly.entity_id
_entity_poly.type
_entity_poly.pdbx_seq_one_letter_code
_entity_poly.pdbx_strand_id
1 'polypeptide(L)'
;MLEIDIAADTELGQQAKVAVEQYLRQHGEESYRSSDDWPIARSQISGLRQIAMNEPRQVAAFAEHQRKKAEAKLETTTKEERRSELEAEIAFWDLIKGLCDGKQPRVPWSLTQARDQALPAELQEEKQPPGAKLTKEQQEARKQKREERERWLRQWESEHYPVFFQRFCAHYLYEMARRTQSEKSDKGD
;
A
#
# COMPACT_ATOMS: atom_id res chain seq x y z
N MET A 1 22.03 -16.81 6.65
CA MET A 1 20.59 -16.52 6.52
C MET A 1 20.35 -15.05 6.86
N LEU A 2 21.04 -14.14 6.16
CA LEU A 2 21.07 -12.67 6.40
C LEU A 2 21.08 -11.89 5.07
N GLU A 3 21.47 -12.52 3.96
CA GLU A 3 21.54 -11.88 2.63
C GLU A 3 20.19 -11.83 1.90
N ILE A 4 19.23 -12.71 2.23
CA ILE A 4 17.90 -12.71 1.62
C ILE A 4 17.05 -11.55 2.16
N ASP A 5 17.20 -11.19 3.45
CA ASP A 5 16.49 -10.06 4.07
C ASP A 5 16.90 -8.70 3.46
N ILE A 6 18.19 -8.51 3.13
CA ILE A 6 18.69 -7.24 2.60
C ILE A 6 18.19 -6.99 1.16
N ALA A 7 18.05 -8.05 0.35
CA ALA A 7 17.56 -7.95 -1.02
C ALA A 7 16.05 -7.64 -1.07
N ALA A 8 15.25 -8.28 -0.21
CA ALA A 8 13.83 -7.98 -0.08
C ALA A 8 13.58 -6.56 0.46
N ASP A 9 14.39 -6.10 1.43
CA ASP A 9 14.35 -4.74 1.97
C ASP A 9 14.66 -3.67 0.92
N THR A 10 15.59 -3.96 0.00
CA THR A 10 15.98 -3.02 -1.07
C THR A 10 14.94 -2.97 -2.19
N GLU A 11 14.35 -4.11 -2.57
CA GLU A 11 13.29 -4.13 -3.58
C GLU A 11 12.00 -3.47 -3.07
N LEU A 12 11.50 -3.85 -1.89
CA LEU A 12 10.30 -3.26 -1.29
C LEU A 12 10.49 -1.76 -1.03
N GLY A 13 11.69 -1.37 -0.58
CA GLY A 13 12.04 0.03 -0.39
C GLY A 13 12.00 0.83 -1.70
N GLN A 14 12.45 0.24 -2.81
CA GLN A 14 12.39 0.90 -4.12
C GLN A 14 10.96 0.99 -4.65
N GLN A 15 10.18 -0.08 -4.54
CA GLN A 15 8.77 -0.09 -4.96
C GLN A 15 7.93 0.93 -4.17
N ALA A 16 8.21 1.08 -2.87
CA ALA A 16 7.57 2.09 -2.03
C ALA A 16 7.85 3.52 -2.53
N LYS A 17 9.08 3.81 -2.96
CA LYS A 17 9.42 5.12 -3.54
C LYS A 17 8.72 5.34 -4.88
N VAL A 18 8.80 4.36 -5.77
CA VAL A 18 8.16 4.42 -7.09
C VAL A 18 6.66 4.68 -6.97
N ALA A 19 5.98 4.03 -6.02
CA ALA A 19 4.55 4.24 -5.80
C ALA A 19 4.22 5.69 -5.40
N VAL A 20 5.01 6.28 -4.49
CA VAL A 20 4.86 7.69 -4.10
C VAL A 20 5.17 8.62 -5.28
N GLU A 21 6.26 8.39 -6.00
CA GLU A 21 6.65 9.23 -7.15
C GLU A 21 5.61 9.19 -8.27
N GLN A 22 5.05 8.01 -8.55
CA GLN A 22 3.98 7.86 -9.53
C GLN A 22 2.71 8.60 -9.11
N TYR A 23 2.31 8.49 -7.84
CA TYR A 23 1.19 9.26 -7.30
C TYR A 23 1.42 10.76 -7.44
N LEU A 24 2.58 11.26 -7.01
CA LEU A 24 2.90 12.69 -7.06
C LEU A 24 3.09 13.22 -8.48
N ARG A 25 3.42 12.38 -9.46
CA ARG A 25 3.46 12.77 -10.87
C ARG A 25 2.05 12.95 -11.45
N GLN A 26 1.09 12.16 -10.99
CA GLN A 26 -0.28 12.17 -11.52
C GLN A 26 -1.20 13.16 -10.79
N HIS A 27 -0.99 13.31 -9.48
CA HIS A 27 -1.88 14.06 -8.58
C HIS A 27 -1.17 15.12 -7.75
N GLY A 28 0.16 15.18 -7.81
CA GLY A 28 0.91 16.20 -7.10
C GLY A 28 0.90 17.51 -7.89
N GLU A 29 0.50 18.59 -7.23
CA GLU A 29 0.66 19.94 -7.77
C GLU A 29 2.08 20.45 -7.53
N GLU A 30 2.58 21.26 -8.48
CA GLU A 30 3.85 21.95 -8.33
C GLU A 30 3.77 23.09 -7.30
N SER A 31 2.55 23.60 -7.05
CA SER A 31 2.25 24.76 -6.22
C SER A 31 2.03 24.47 -4.73
N TYR A 32 2.42 23.31 -4.20
CA TYR A 32 2.29 23.03 -2.76
C TYR A 32 3.25 23.89 -1.92
N ARG A 33 2.76 25.04 -1.45
CA ARG A 33 3.53 26.08 -0.74
C ARG A 33 3.64 25.82 0.75
N SER A 34 2.73 25.03 1.29
CA SER A 34 2.65 24.67 2.70
C SER A 34 2.36 23.18 2.88
N SER A 35 2.58 22.64 4.07
CA SER A 35 2.20 21.25 4.39
C SER A 35 0.68 21.03 4.36
N ASP A 36 -0.09 22.09 4.45
CA ASP A 36 -1.56 22.04 4.51
C ASP A 36 -2.17 22.00 3.12
N ASP A 37 -1.39 22.34 2.08
CA ASP A 37 -1.78 22.30 0.68
C ASP A 37 -1.73 20.87 0.11
N TRP A 38 -1.11 19.94 0.84
CA TRP A 38 -0.96 18.56 0.40
C TRP A 38 -2.29 17.80 0.55
N PRO A 39 -2.67 16.96 -0.42
CA PRO A 39 -3.93 16.23 -0.38
C PRO A 39 -4.02 15.26 0.80
N ILE A 40 -2.87 14.80 1.32
CA ILE A 40 -2.79 13.94 2.49
C ILE A 40 -1.97 14.62 3.58
N ALA A 41 -2.63 14.87 4.70
CA ALA A 41 -2.00 15.51 5.85
C ALA A 41 -0.96 14.59 6.52
N ARG A 42 0.05 15.19 7.17
CA ARG A 42 1.07 14.46 7.95
C ARG A 42 0.47 13.50 8.99
N SER A 43 -0.65 13.89 9.60
CA SER A 43 -1.37 13.05 10.57
C SER A 43 -1.97 11.80 9.94
N GLN A 44 -2.51 11.90 8.71
CA GLN A 44 -3.01 10.74 7.97
C GLN A 44 -1.87 9.79 7.58
N ILE A 45 -0.72 10.33 7.15
CA ILE A 45 0.49 9.53 6.87
C ILE A 45 1.00 8.83 8.13
N SER A 46 1.00 9.51 9.27
CA SER A 46 1.36 8.90 10.55
C SER A 46 0.38 7.78 10.94
N GLY A 47 -0.93 7.99 10.74
CA GLY A 47 -1.95 6.98 11.00
C GLY A 47 -1.78 5.74 10.13
N LEU A 48 -1.51 5.93 8.83
CA LEU A 48 -1.20 4.83 7.90
C LEU A 48 0.00 4.01 8.39
N ARG A 49 1.10 4.68 8.75
CA ARG A 49 2.29 4.01 9.28
C ARG A 49 1.99 3.21 10.54
N GLN A 50 1.23 3.79 11.49
CA GLN A 50 0.90 3.13 12.75
C GLN A 50 0.07 1.86 12.51
N ILE A 51 -0.92 1.92 11.62
CA ILE A 51 -1.73 0.74 11.26
C ILE A 51 -0.87 -0.31 10.57
N ALA A 52 0.00 0.08 9.64
CA ALA A 52 0.90 -0.86 8.99
C ALA A 52 1.84 -1.57 9.97
N MET A 53 2.29 -0.90 11.04
CA MET A 53 3.17 -1.49 12.05
C MET A 53 2.43 -2.39 13.04
N ASN A 54 1.23 -2.01 13.47
CA ASN A 54 0.52 -2.71 14.54
C ASN A 54 -0.48 -3.75 14.01
N GLU A 55 -1.13 -3.44 12.89
CA GLU A 55 -2.22 -4.23 12.30
C GLU A 55 -2.10 -4.28 10.76
N PRO A 56 -1.05 -4.90 10.19
CA PRO A 56 -0.77 -4.92 8.74
C PRO A 56 -1.97 -5.29 7.85
N ARG A 57 -2.79 -6.24 8.29
CA ARG A 57 -3.96 -6.74 7.55
C ARG A 57 -5.11 -5.73 7.51
N GLN A 58 -5.09 -4.72 8.37
CA GLN A 58 -6.08 -3.65 8.42
C GLN A 58 -5.74 -2.48 7.50
N VAL A 59 -4.56 -2.43 6.88
CA VAL A 59 -4.15 -1.29 6.03
C VAL A 59 -5.13 -1.09 4.87
N ALA A 60 -5.53 -2.16 4.18
CA ALA A 60 -6.50 -2.08 3.09
C ALA A 60 -7.88 -1.57 3.56
N ALA A 61 -8.35 -2.05 4.71
CA ALA A 61 -9.62 -1.63 5.30
C ALA A 61 -9.58 -0.16 5.75
N PHE A 62 -8.46 0.27 6.33
CA PHE A 62 -8.22 1.66 6.70
C PHE A 62 -8.22 2.57 5.47
N ALA A 63 -7.50 2.20 4.41
CA ALA A 63 -7.48 2.95 3.16
C ALA A 63 -8.88 3.07 2.56
N GLU A 64 -9.64 1.97 2.51
CA GLU A 64 -11.03 1.98 2.04
C GLU A 64 -11.92 2.92 2.88
N HIS A 65 -11.74 2.95 4.21
CA HIS A 65 -12.48 3.84 5.09
C HIS A 65 -12.15 5.32 4.80
N GLN A 66 -10.88 5.67 4.67
CA GLN A 66 -10.47 7.04 4.34
C GLN A 66 -10.97 7.46 2.96
N ARG A 67 -10.89 6.56 1.97
CA ARG A 67 -11.44 6.75 0.62
C ARG A 67 -12.93 7.10 0.66
N LYS A 68 -13.75 6.28 1.31
CA LYS A 68 -15.21 6.52 1.44
C LYS A 68 -15.51 7.85 2.12
N LYS A 69 -14.71 8.23 3.11
CA LYS A 69 -14.86 9.52 3.80
C LYS A 69 -14.56 10.70 2.87
N ALA A 70 -13.56 10.57 2.00
CA ALA A 70 -13.25 11.58 0.99
C ALA A 70 -14.31 11.64 -0.12
N GLU A 71 -14.81 10.48 -0.59
CA GLU A 71 -15.92 10.37 -1.56
C GLU A 71 -17.18 11.09 -1.03
N ALA A 72 -17.60 10.83 0.20
CA ALA A 72 -18.76 11.49 0.81
C ALA A 72 -18.60 13.02 0.93
N LYS A 73 -17.36 13.50 1.18
CA LYS A 73 -17.06 14.95 1.17
C LYS A 73 -17.09 15.54 -0.24
N LEU A 74 -16.71 14.76 -1.25
CA LEU A 74 -16.69 15.20 -2.65
C LEU A 74 -18.11 15.39 -3.18
N GLU A 75 -19.01 14.46 -2.84
CA GLU A 75 -20.43 14.53 -3.20
C GLU A 75 -21.13 15.78 -2.64
N THR A 76 -20.70 16.24 -1.47
CA THR A 76 -21.30 17.38 -0.75
C THR A 76 -20.60 18.71 -1.01
N THR A 77 -19.45 18.70 -1.69
CA THR A 77 -18.64 19.91 -1.97
C THR A 77 -19.10 20.62 -3.24
N THR A 78 -19.28 21.94 -3.13
CA THR A 78 -19.58 22.84 -4.26
C THR A 78 -18.40 23.72 -4.70
N LYS A 79 -17.27 23.68 -3.96
CA LYS A 79 -16.06 24.46 -4.26
C LYS A 79 -15.13 23.66 -5.15
N GLU A 80 -14.83 24.16 -6.34
CA GLU A 80 -14.02 23.47 -7.35
C GLU A 80 -12.61 23.10 -6.85
N GLU A 81 -11.91 24.03 -6.22
CA GLU A 81 -10.58 23.80 -5.63
C GLU A 81 -10.59 22.61 -4.66
N ARG A 82 -11.62 22.56 -3.80
CA ARG A 82 -11.78 21.47 -2.83
C ARG A 82 -12.13 20.13 -3.50
N ARG A 83 -12.72 20.14 -4.69
CA ARG A 83 -13.00 18.91 -5.46
C ARG A 83 -11.69 18.26 -5.92
N SER A 84 -10.80 19.05 -6.53
CA SER A 84 -9.47 18.57 -6.97
C SER A 84 -8.68 17.95 -5.82
N GLU A 85 -8.63 18.63 -4.66
CA GLU A 85 -7.98 18.11 -3.45
C GLU A 85 -8.57 16.76 -2.99
N LEU A 86 -9.90 16.64 -3.00
CA LEU A 86 -10.60 15.42 -2.60
C LEU A 86 -10.39 14.29 -3.62
N GLU A 87 -10.33 14.59 -4.91
CA GLU A 87 -10.00 13.62 -5.95
C GLU A 87 -8.57 13.07 -5.80
N ALA A 88 -7.61 13.95 -5.50
CA ALA A 88 -6.24 13.56 -5.17
C ALA A 88 -6.18 12.73 -3.86
N GLU A 89 -6.97 13.08 -2.85
CA GLU A 89 -7.10 12.30 -1.61
C GLU A 89 -7.68 10.90 -1.87
N ILE A 90 -8.76 10.80 -2.67
CA ILE A 90 -9.37 9.52 -3.08
C ILE A 90 -8.36 8.66 -3.84
N ALA A 91 -7.65 9.24 -4.81
CA ALA A 91 -6.66 8.53 -5.61
C ALA A 91 -5.51 7.98 -4.76
N PHE A 92 -5.08 8.71 -3.72
CA PHE A 92 -4.09 8.22 -2.78
C PHE A 92 -4.58 6.97 -2.05
N TRP A 93 -5.79 7.01 -1.50
CA TRP A 93 -6.33 5.86 -0.76
C TRP A 93 -6.63 4.66 -1.66
N ASP A 94 -7.04 4.90 -2.90
CA ASP A 94 -7.13 3.86 -3.94
C ASP A 94 -5.77 3.22 -4.22
N LEU A 95 -4.69 4.02 -4.30
CA LEU A 95 -3.34 3.50 -4.44
C LEU A 95 -2.96 2.60 -3.25
N ILE A 96 -3.15 3.06 -2.01
CA ILE A 96 -2.81 2.26 -0.81
C ILE A 96 -3.55 0.93 -0.83
N LYS A 97 -4.85 0.94 -1.12
CA LYS A 97 -5.65 -0.28 -1.23
C LYS A 97 -5.17 -1.17 -2.38
N GLY A 98 -4.87 -0.60 -3.54
CA GLY A 98 -4.34 -1.33 -4.70
C GLY A 98 -3.01 -2.02 -4.40
N LEU A 99 -2.12 -1.34 -3.68
CA LEU A 99 -0.85 -1.90 -3.21
C LEU A 99 -1.05 -3.09 -2.25
N CYS A 100 -2.14 -3.11 -1.47
CA CYS A 100 -2.44 -4.22 -0.57
C CYS A 100 -3.17 -5.38 -1.26
N ASP A 101 -4.22 -5.11 -2.03
CA ASP A 101 -5.16 -6.12 -2.53
C ASP A 101 -4.71 -6.75 -3.87
N GLY A 102 -3.77 -6.12 -4.57
CA GLY A 102 -3.28 -6.59 -5.89
C GLY A 102 -4.32 -6.58 -7.01
N LYS A 103 -5.50 -5.97 -6.78
CA LYS A 103 -6.55 -5.86 -7.79
C LYS A 103 -6.19 -4.82 -8.84
N GLN A 104 -5.97 -5.29 -10.07
CA GLN A 104 -5.85 -4.48 -11.29
C GLN A 104 -7.12 -3.67 -11.53
N PRO A 105 -7.02 -2.44 -12.09
CA PRO A 105 -6.16 -2.13 -13.25
C PRO A 105 -5.06 -1.07 -13.06
N ARG A 106 -4.85 -0.51 -11.86
CA ARG A 106 -4.10 0.76 -11.75
C ARG A 106 -2.70 0.71 -11.14
N VAL A 107 -2.25 -0.41 -10.58
CA VAL A 107 -0.88 -0.51 -10.02
C VAL A 107 -0.03 -1.55 -10.77
N PRO A 108 1.17 -1.19 -11.25
CA PRO A 108 2.06 -2.12 -11.96
C PRO A 108 2.67 -3.17 -11.01
N TRP A 109 2.59 -2.93 -9.69
CA TRP A 109 3.16 -3.76 -8.65
C TRP A 109 2.31 -3.65 -7.36
N SER A 110 2.26 -4.72 -6.55
CA SER A 110 1.57 -4.74 -5.25
C SER A 110 2.23 -5.72 -4.27
N LEU A 111 1.98 -5.53 -2.97
CA LEU A 111 2.43 -6.42 -1.90
C LEU A 111 1.82 -7.83 -2.05
N THR A 112 0.56 -7.94 -2.46
CA THR A 112 -0.07 -9.23 -2.75
C THR A 112 0.66 -9.98 -3.87
N GLN A 113 1.05 -9.28 -4.95
CA GLN A 113 1.82 -9.91 -6.04
C GLN A 113 3.21 -10.36 -5.56
N ALA A 114 3.91 -9.54 -4.78
CA ALA A 114 5.21 -9.91 -4.21
C ALA A 114 5.12 -11.12 -3.28
N ARG A 115 4.10 -11.14 -2.40
CA ARG A 115 3.80 -12.28 -1.52
C ARG A 115 3.52 -13.55 -2.30
N ASP A 116 2.69 -13.46 -3.33
CA ASP A 116 2.30 -14.62 -4.13
C ASP A 116 3.48 -15.17 -4.96
N GLN A 117 4.42 -14.31 -5.38
CA GLN A 117 5.68 -14.72 -6.01
C GLN A 117 6.66 -15.37 -5.03
N ALA A 118 6.68 -14.93 -3.77
CA ALA A 118 7.53 -15.48 -2.72
C ALA A 118 6.98 -16.77 -2.09
N LEU A 119 5.74 -17.15 -2.41
CA LEU A 119 5.08 -18.33 -1.83
C LEU A 119 5.84 -19.63 -2.19
N PRO A 120 6.30 -20.41 -1.20
CA PRO A 120 6.99 -21.67 -1.43
C PRO A 120 6.17 -22.62 -2.31
N ALA A 121 6.83 -23.32 -3.23
CA ALA A 121 6.19 -24.24 -4.17
C ALA A 121 5.40 -25.34 -3.45
N GLU A 122 5.91 -25.78 -2.30
CA GLU A 122 5.30 -26.79 -1.43
C GLU A 122 3.94 -26.34 -0.89
N LEU A 123 3.73 -25.02 -0.72
CA LEU A 123 2.50 -24.42 -0.21
C LEU A 123 1.54 -24.00 -1.33
N GLN A 124 1.92 -24.13 -2.60
CA GLN A 124 1.03 -23.82 -3.72
C GLN A 124 -0.12 -24.84 -3.80
N GLU A 125 -1.35 -24.36 -3.99
CA GLU A 125 -2.50 -25.24 -4.13
C GLU A 125 -2.47 -25.98 -5.48
N GLU A 126 -2.47 -27.30 -5.42
CA GLU A 126 -2.64 -28.12 -6.61
C GLU A 126 -4.10 -28.07 -7.08
N LYS A 127 -4.32 -27.54 -8.30
CA LYS A 127 -5.63 -27.58 -8.95
C LYS A 127 -6.02 -29.02 -9.22
N GLN A 128 -7.18 -29.43 -8.71
CA GLN A 128 -7.72 -30.74 -9.02
C GLN A 128 -8.65 -30.70 -10.23
N PRO A 129 -8.69 -31.79 -11.01
CA PRO A 129 -9.70 -31.93 -12.05
C PRO A 129 -11.10 -31.92 -11.42
N PRO A 130 -12.10 -31.30 -12.09
CA PRO A 130 -13.48 -31.31 -11.64
C PRO A 130 -13.97 -32.76 -11.40
N GLY A 131 -14.63 -33.00 -10.26
CA GLY A 131 -15.21 -34.32 -9.95
C GLY A 131 -14.27 -35.32 -9.27
N ALA A 132 -13.02 -34.94 -8.95
CA ALA A 132 -12.13 -35.80 -8.18
C ALA A 132 -12.69 -36.09 -6.77
N LYS A 133 -12.90 -37.38 -6.44
CA LYS A 133 -13.26 -37.81 -5.09
C LYS A 133 -11.99 -37.97 -4.27
N LEU A 134 -11.83 -37.11 -3.27
CA LEU A 134 -10.73 -37.17 -2.31
C LEU A 134 -10.97 -38.25 -1.27
N THR A 135 -9.92 -39.00 -0.92
CA THR A 135 -9.92 -39.82 0.29
C THR A 135 -9.91 -38.91 1.54
N LYS A 136 -10.31 -39.45 2.70
CA LYS A 136 -10.25 -38.69 3.97
C LYS A 136 -8.83 -38.20 4.28
N GLU A 137 -7.82 -39.02 4.02
CA GLU A 137 -6.41 -38.66 4.18
C GLU A 137 -6.02 -37.49 3.27
N GLN A 138 -6.46 -37.49 2.01
CA GLN A 138 -6.20 -36.38 1.09
C GLN A 138 -6.94 -35.09 1.47
N GLN A 139 -8.14 -35.20 2.07
CA GLN A 139 -8.87 -34.04 2.60
C GLN A 139 -8.13 -33.42 3.78
N GLU A 140 -7.65 -34.25 4.72
CA GLU A 140 -6.91 -33.80 5.89
C GLU A 140 -5.56 -33.18 5.50
N ALA A 141 -4.80 -33.83 4.62
CA ALA A 141 -3.53 -33.28 4.11
C ALA A 141 -3.72 -31.92 3.44
N ARG A 142 -4.83 -31.73 2.72
CA ARG A 142 -5.18 -30.44 2.10
C ARG A 142 -5.56 -29.38 3.12
N LYS A 143 -6.30 -29.76 4.15
CA LYS A 143 -6.63 -28.84 5.24
C LYS A 143 -5.36 -28.35 5.94
N GLN A 144 -4.45 -29.27 6.27
CA GLN A 144 -3.16 -28.93 6.88
C GLN A 144 -2.33 -28.01 5.98
N LYS A 145 -2.20 -28.33 4.69
CA LYS A 145 -1.50 -27.49 3.71
C LYS A 145 -2.11 -26.08 3.59
N ARG A 146 -3.44 -25.97 3.66
CA ARG A 146 -4.13 -24.67 3.67
C ARG A 146 -3.85 -23.86 4.93
N GLU A 147 -3.84 -24.50 6.10
CA GLU A 147 -3.52 -23.87 7.37
C GLU A 147 -2.04 -23.44 7.44
N GLU A 148 -1.12 -24.25 6.90
CA GLU A 148 0.29 -23.89 6.73
C GLU A 148 0.46 -22.70 5.79
N ARG A 149 -0.21 -22.74 4.63
CA ARG A 149 -0.23 -21.61 3.70
C ARG A 149 -0.75 -20.35 4.38
N GLU A 150 -1.87 -20.42 5.09
CA GLU A 150 -2.43 -19.25 5.77
C GLU A 150 -1.49 -18.70 6.85
N ARG A 151 -0.83 -19.56 7.62
CA ARG A 151 0.20 -19.15 8.59
C ARG A 151 1.37 -18.45 7.91
N TRP A 152 1.88 -19.01 6.80
CA TRP A 152 2.95 -18.40 6.02
C TRP A 152 2.54 -17.03 5.48
N LEU A 153 1.33 -16.91 4.91
CA LEU A 153 0.82 -15.64 4.40
C LEU A 153 0.72 -14.58 5.50
N ARG A 154 0.21 -14.96 6.69
CA ARG A 154 0.12 -14.06 7.84
C ARG A 154 1.49 -13.61 8.33
N GLN A 155 2.46 -14.52 8.37
CA GLN A 155 3.83 -14.20 8.75
C GLN A 155 4.45 -13.23 7.74
N TRP A 156 4.37 -13.54 6.44
CA TRP A 156 4.89 -12.70 5.37
C TRP A 156 4.31 -11.29 5.45
N GLU A 157 2.98 -11.16 5.60
CA GLU A 157 2.30 -9.87 5.76
C GLU A 157 2.82 -9.10 6.99
N SER A 158 3.03 -9.79 8.12
CA SER A 158 3.53 -9.16 9.34
C SER A 158 4.96 -8.66 9.26
N GLU A 159 5.79 -9.26 8.41
CA GLU A 159 7.20 -8.89 8.24
C GLU A 159 7.36 -7.79 7.18
N HIS A 160 6.63 -7.88 6.06
CA HIS A 160 6.92 -7.07 4.87
C HIS A 160 6.07 -5.80 4.76
N TYR A 161 4.81 -5.81 5.21
CA TYR A 161 3.96 -4.61 5.16
C TYR A 161 4.51 -3.46 6.01
N PRO A 162 4.96 -3.66 7.27
CA PRO A 162 5.54 -2.57 8.06
C PRO A 162 6.73 -1.93 7.38
N VAL A 163 7.64 -2.74 6.82
CA VAL A 163 8.84 -2.26 6.12
C VAL A 163 8.46 -1.42 4.90
N PHE A 164 7.57 -1.94 4.06
CA PHE A 164 7.10 -1.23 2.87
C PHE A 164 6.46 0.12 3.24
N PHE A 165 5.49 0.13 4.16
CA PHE A 165 4.79 1.36 4.52
C PHE A 165 5.64 2.33 5.32
N GLN A 166 6.62 1.86 6.10
CA GLN A 166 7.61 2.73 6.71
C GLN A 166 8.39 3.51 5.65
N ARG A 167 8.86 2.83 4.58
CA ARG A 167 9.59 3.48 3.48
C ARG A 167 8.68 4.39 2.65
N PHE A 168 7.47 3.93 2.35
CA PHE A 168 6.46 4.71 1.63
C PHE A 168 6.14 6.02 2.36
N CYS A 169 5.77 5.94 3.64
CA CYS A 169 5.42 7.11 4.44
C CYS A 169 6.62 8.05 4.62
N ALA A 170 7.82 7.51 4.85
CA ALA A 170 9.03 8.33 4.96
C ALA A 170 9.32 9.08 3.66
N HIS A 171 9.18 8.43 2.51
CA HIS A 171 9.44 9.06 1.22
C HIS A 171 8.37 10.10 0.85
N TYR A 172 7.10 9.84 1.15
CA TYR A 172 6.03 10.84 0.99
C TYR A 172 6.30 12.10 1.82
N LEU A 173 6.67 11.93 3.09
CA LEU A 173 7.01 13.06 3.97
C LEU A 173 8.29 13.79 3.54
N TYR A 174 9.25 13.07 2.96
CA TYR A 174 10.43 13.68 2.35
C TYR A 174 10.05 14.56 1.16
N GLU A 175 9.23 14.06 0.23
CA GLU A 175 8.75 14.85 -0.91
C GLU A 175 7.95 16.07 -0.46
N MET A 176 7.11 15.90 0.57
CA MET A 176 6.41 17.01 1.22
C MET A 176 7.37 18.09 1.72
N ALA A 177 8.37 17.72 2.51
CA ALA A 177 9.35 18.68 3.00
C ALA A 177 10.15 19.33 1.87
N ARG A 178 10.60 18.55 0.88
CA ARG A 178 11.45 19.00 -0.22
C ARG A 178 10.76 20.08 -1.08
N ARG A 179 9.51 19.86 -1.47
CA ARG A 179 8.78 20.80 -2.35
C ARG A 179 8.36 22.07 -1.59
N THR A 180 7.91 21.93 -0.34
CA THR A 180 7.54 23.07 0.51
C THR A 180 8.75 23.93 0.94
N GLN A 181 9.96 23.36 1.00
CA GLN A 181 11.18 24.13 1.31
C GLN A 181 11.80 24.79 0.07
N SER A 182 11.67 24.21 -1.12
CA SER A 182 12.28 24.77 -2.35
C SER A 182 11.74 26.16 -2.71
N GLU A 183 10.47 26.47 -2.42
CA GLU A 183 9.91 27.81 -2.61
C GLU A 183 10.41 28.86 -1.60
N LYS A 184 10.90 28.44 -0.41
CA LYS A 184 11.43 29.39 0.59
C LYS A 184 12.81 29.91 0.21
N SER A 185 13.57 29.13 -0.57
CA SER A 185 14.89 29.52 -1.07
C SER A 185 14.81 30.49 -2.26
N ASP A 186 13.77 30.40 -3.09
CA ASP A 186 13.59 31.27 -4.28
C ASP A 186 13.02 32.67 -3.96
N LYS A 187 12.60 32.93 -2.72
CA LYS A 187 12.14 34.27 -2.27
C LYS A 187 13.18 35.05 -1.47
N GLY A 188 14.42 34.59 -1.48
CA GLY A 188 15.54 35.19 -0.77
C GLY A 188 16.72 35.48 -1.69
N ASP A 189 16.52 36.33 -2.69
CA ASP A 189 17.56 37.11 -3.39
C ASP A 189 17.03 38.52 -3.68
#